data_AF-A0A6A5U0T8-F1
#
_entry.id   AF-A0A6A5U0T8-F1
#
_cell.length_a   1.000
_cell.length_b   1.000
_cell.length_c   1.000
_cell.angle_alpha   90.00
_cell.angle_beta   90.00
_cell.angle_gamma   90.00
#
_symmetry.space_group_name_H-M   'P 1'
#
loop_
_entity.id
_entity.type
_entity.pdbx_description
1 polymer ?
#
loop_
_entity_poly.entity_id
_entity_poly.type
_entity_poly.pdbx_seq_one_letter_code
_entity_poly.pdbx_strand_id
1 'polypeptide(L)'
;MHLQHIAPITGHSFTEFLPKLTIFSRFLSRTMQMRVLNPAFLPIVLRTLRATLFPNNALAPPRQPPSEDEAKQIKFRCAATLLSLLPAKVAAVFFASASHVEQLRQVEESLDCLDDAYLNKHLIFGIVELIVLRLVPELGERGVQELMEDRLG
;
A
#
# COMPACT_ATOMS: atom_id res chain seq x y z
N MET A 1 22.78 -19.86 2.69
CA MET A 1 22.03 -21.03 3.21
C MET A 1 20.64 -20.52 3.59
N HIS A 2 19.57 -21.21 3.15
CA HIS A 2 18.15 -20.84 3.26
C HIS A 2 17.57 -19.88 2.21
N LEU A 3 17.58 -20.32 0.96
CA LEU A 3 16.51 -20.01 -0.01
C LEU A 3 15.74 -21.32 -0.23
N GLN A 4 14.66 -21.54 0.51
CA GLN A 4 13.72 -22.66 0.26
C GLN A 4 12.44 -22.46 1.08
N HIS A 5 11.41 -21.88 0.45
CA HIS A 5 10.04 -22.40 0.44
C HIS A 5 9.15 -21.49 -0.43
N ILE A 6 9.41 -21.45 -1.74
CA ILE A 6 8.38 -20.99 -2.69
C ILE A 6 7.57 -22.24 -3.02
N ALA A 7 6.41 -22.39 -2.38
CA ALA A 7 5.44 -23.39 -2.77
C ALA A 7 5.02 -23.12 -4.23
N PRO A 8 4.87 -24.15 -5.07
CA PRO A 8 4.42 -23.95 -6.44
C PRO A 8 2.93 -23.63 -6.41
N ILE A 9 2.61 -22.34 -6.52
CA ILE A 9 1.23 -21.87 -6.72
C ILE A 9 0.84 -22.35 -8.13
N THR A 10 -0.09 -23.28 -8.19
CA THR A 10 -0.56 -23.95 -9.39
C THR A 10 -0.99 -22.95 -10.48
N GLY A 11 -0.42 -23.11 -11.67
CA GLY A 11 -0.44 -22.13 -12.77
C GLY A 11 -1.80 -21.74 -13.37
N HIS A 12 -2.91 -22.27 -12.86
CA HIS A 12 -4.26 -21.85 -13.26
C HIS A 12 -4.76 -20.61 -12.52
N SER A 13 -4.30 -20.36 -11.29
CA SER A 13 -4.76 -19.20 -10.49
C SER A 13 -4.10 -17.89 -10.96
N PHE A 14 -2.88 -17.96 -11.49
CA PHE A 14 -2.07 -16.78 -11.82
C PHE A 14 -2.64 -15.95 -12.98
N THR A 15 -3.24 -16.58 -13.99
CA THR A 15 -3.75 -15.89 -15.19
C THR A 15 -5.03 -15.10 -14.94
N GLU A 16 -5.91 -15.54 -14.02
CA GLU A 16 -7.08 -14.76 -13.59
C GLU A 16 -6.72 -13.68 -12.54
N PHE A 17 -5.64 -13.89 -11.78
CA PHE A 17 -5.22 -12.98 -10.72
C PHE A 17 -4.42 -11.75 -11.22
N LEU A 18 -3.62 -11.93 -12.27
CA LEU A 18 -2.81 -10.85 -12.88
C LEU A 18 -3.63 -9.59 -13.28
N PRO A 19 -4.79 -9.69 -13.97
CA PRO A 19 -5.57 -8.50 -14.30
C PRO A 19 -6.13 -7.80 -13.06
N LYS A 20 -6.54 -8.56 -12.03
CA LYS A 20 -7.08 -8.01 -10.76
C LYS A 20 -5.98 -7.29 -9.96
N LEU A 21 -4.80 -7.88 -9.86
CA LEU A 21 -3.63 -7.28 -9.23
C LEU A 21 -3.17 -6.01 -9.98
N THR A 22 -3.25 -6.01 -11.30
CA THR A 22 -2.92 -4.84 -12.14
C THR A 22 -3.92 -3.70 -11.92
N ILE A 23 -5.22 -3.98 -11.80
CA ILE A 23 -6.23 -2.96 -11.51
C ILE A 23 -6.02 -2.40 -10.11
N PHE A 24 -5.78 -3.25 -9.11
CA PHE A 24 -5.49 -2.81 -7.74
C PHE A 24 -4.24 -1.94 -7.70
N SER A 25 -3.14 -2.38 -8.34
CA SER A 25 -1.89 -1.60 -8.44
C SER A 25 -2.11 -0.26 -9.15
N ARG A 26 -2.84 -0.22 -10.27
CA ARG A 26 -3.18 1.03 -10.97
C ARG A 26 -4.09 1.93 -10.16
N PHE A 27 -5.04 1.37 -9.41
CA PHE A 27 -5.89 2.13 -8.50
C PHE A 27 -5.06 2.69 -7.35
N LEU A 28 -4.16 1.90 -6.75
CA LEU A 28 -3.25 2.34 -5.70
C LEU A 28 -2.35 3.46 -6.20
N SER A 29 -1.69 3.24 -7.34
CA SER A 29 -0.83 4.21 -8.01
C SER A 29 -1.57 5.51 -8.32
N ARG A 30 -2.75 5.44 -8.96
CA ARG A 30 -3.58 6.62 -9.26
C ARG A 30 -4.10 7.30 -8.00
N THR A 31 -4.46 6.55 -6.96
CA THR A 31 -4.92 7.11 -5.68
C THR A 31 -3.78 7.79 -4.95
N MET A 32 -2.57 7.23 -4.99
CA MET A 32 -1.38 7.88 -4.48
C MET A 32 -1.08 9.15 -5.28
N GLN A 33 -1.12 9.07 -6.61
CA GLN A 33 -0.91 10.24 -7.46
C GLN A 33 -1.95 11.35 -7.23
N MET A 34 -3.21 11.02 -7.00
CA MET A 34 -4.29 12.00 -6.86
C MET A 34 -4.45 12.53 -5.43
N ARG A 35 -4.29 11.69 -4.41
CA ARG A 35 -4.49 12.07 -2.99
C ARG A 35 -3.21 12.37 -2.24
N VAL A 36 -2.12 11.63 -2.49
CA VAL A 36 -0.83 11.86 -1.81
C VAL A 36 -0.07 13.01 -2.49
N LEU A 37 -0.16 13.18 -3.81
CA LEU A 37 0.55 14.26 -4.53
C LEU A 37 -0.17 15.61 -4.58
N ASN A 38 -1.39 15.72 -4.04
CA ASN A 38 -2.03 17.02 -3.96
C ASN A 38 -1.35 17.85 -2.84
N PRO A 39 -0.70 18.99 -3.18
CA PRO A 39 0.08 19.78 -2.24
C PRO A 39 -0.74 20.32 -1.07
N ALA A 40 -2.07 20.41 -1.20
CA ALA A 40 -2.95 20.82 -0.12
C ALA A 40 -3.00 19.83 1.06
N PHE A 41 -2.71 18.53 0.82
CA PHE A 41 -2.73 17.51 1.87
C PHE A 41 -1.36 17.31 2.54
N LEU A 42 -0.27 17.79 1.94
CA LEU A 42 1.09 17.62 2.49
C LEU A 42 1.20 18.12 3.95
N PRO A 43 0.73 19.33 4.31
CA PRO A 43 0.80 19.79 5.69
C PRO A 43 -0.01 18.91 6.66
N ILE A 44 -1.15 18.40 6.20
CA ILE A 44 -2.03 17.53 7.00
C ILE A 44 -1.34 16.18 7.21
N VAL A 45 -0.78 15.58 6.16
CA VAL A 45 -0.06 14.32 6.22
C VAL A 45 1.17 14.43 7.12
N LEU A 46 2.00 15.45 6.95
CA LEU A 46 3.17 15.69 7.79
C LEU A 46 2.79 15.94 9.26
N ARG A 47 1.72 16.69 9.52
CA ARG A 47 1.22 16.92 10.87
C ARG A 47 0.73 15.63 11.52
N THR A 48 0.01 14.80 10.77
CA THR A 48 -0.46 13.49 11.22
C THR A 48 0.72 12.56 11.49
N LEU A 49 1.67 12.44 10.56
CA LEU A 49 2.89 11.64 10.73
C LEU A 49 3.68 12.06 11.96
N ARG A 50 3.83 13.37 12.18
CA ARG A 50 4.46 13.89 13.40
C ARG A 50 3.67 13.48 14.65
N ALA A 51 2.35 13.63 14.64
CA ALA A 51 1.52 13.30 15.79
C ALA A 51 1.52 11.78 16.10
N THR A 52 1.64 10.93 15.08
CA THR A 52 1.63 9.48 15.24
C THR A 52 3.00 8.90 15.57
N LEU A 53 4.08 9.40 14.96
CA LEU A 53 5.44 8.91 15.18
C LEU A 53 6.13 9.61 16.35
N PHE A 54 5.79 10.87 16.61
CA PHE A 54 6.40 11.71 17.64
C PHE A 54 5.35 12.39 18.56
N PRO A 55 4.52 11.63 19.30
CA PRO A 55 3.62 12.21 20.28
C PRO A 55 4.44 13.04 21.29
N ASN A 56 4.08 14.32 21.46
CA ASN A 56 4.83 15.28 22.29
C ASN A 56 6.32 15.42 21.93
N ASN A 57 6.68 15.30 20.64
CA ASN A 57 8.06 15.30 20.14
C ASN A 57 8.95 14.15 20.66
N ALA A 58 8.37 13.11 21.28
CA ALA A 58 9.08 11.90 21.69
C ALA A 58 8.69 10.74 20.78
N LEU A 59 9.63 9.85 20.45
CA LEU A 59 9.36 8.65 19.64
C LEU A 59 8.22 7.84 20.27
N ALA A 60 7.22 7.52 19.45
CA ALA A 60 6.13 6.65 19.86
C ALA A 60 6.69 5.29 20.30
N PRO A 61 6.06 4.64 21.30
CA PRO A 61 6.47 3.30 21.70
C PRO A 61 6.38 2.33 20.50
N PRO A 62 7.22 1.29 20.46
CA PRO A 62 7.16 0.29 19.41
C PRO A 62 5.74 -0.26 19.29
N ARG A 63 5.23 -0.31 18.06
CA ARG A 63 3.92 -0.93 17.81
C ARG A 63 4.00 -2.39 18.26
N GLN A 64 3.11 -2.78 19.15
CA GLN A 64 2.93 -4.20 19.47
C GLN A 64 2.32 -4.89 18.24
N PRO A 65 2.97 -5.93 17.69
CA PRO A 65 2.38 -6.70 16.60
C PRO A 65 1.10 -7.37 17.13
N PRO A 66 0.01 -7.35 16.36
CA PRO A 66 -1.21 -8.07 16.73
C PRO A 66 -0.91 -9.58 16.83
N SER A 67 -1.67 -10.28 17.67
CA SER A 67 -1.66 -11.75 17.68
C SER A 67 -2.10 -12.32 16.32
N GLU A 68 -1.73 -13.56 16.00
CA GLU A 68 -2.15 -14.20 14.74
C GLU A 68 -3.67 -14.21 14.56
N ASP A 69 -4.41 -14.45 15.64
CA ASP A 69 -5.88 -14.47 15.61
C ASP A 69 -6.46 -13.06 15.43
N GLU A 70 -5.83 -12.06 16.04
CA GLU A 70 -6.21 -10.65 15.87
C GLU A 70 -5.92 -10.18 14.44
N ALA A 71 -4.78 -10.57 13.87
CA ALA A 71 -4.41 -10.26 12.49
C ALA A 71 -5.43 -10.84 11.50
N LYS A 72 -5.85 -12.10 11.69
CA LYS A 72 -6.92 -12.72 10.89
C LYS A 72 -8.23 -11.94 11.00
N GLN A 73 -8.63 -11.55 12.22
CA GLN A 73 -9.85 -10.76 12.40
C GLN A 73 -9.77 -9.38 11.75
N ILE A 74 -8.62 -8.69 11.86
CA ILE A 74 -8.38 -7.40 11.21
C ILE A 74 -8.50 -7.57 9.69
N LYS A 75 -7.89 -8.61 9.14
CA LYS A 75 -7.93 -8.92 7.71
C LYS A 75 -9.34 -9.17 7.22
N PHE A 76 -10.09 -10.03 7.90
CA PHE A 76 -11.50 -10.31 7.59
C PHE A 76 -12.36 -9.04 7.63
N ARG A 77 -12.22 -8.23 8.69
CA ARG A 77 -12.96 -6.96 8.81
C ARG A 77 -12.59 -5.98 7.72
N CYS A 78 -11.30 -5.91 7.36
CA CYS A 78 -10.82 -5.07 6.27
C CYS A 78 -11.42 -5.53 4.94
N ALA A 79 -11.38 -6.83 4.66
CA ALA A 79 -11.95 -7.41 3.44
C ALA A 79 -13.45 -7.14 3.32
N ALA A 80 -14.21 -7.34 4.40
CA ALA A 80 -15.64 -7.06 4.44
C ALA A 80 -15.95 -5.57 4.24
N THR A 81 -15.12 -4.68 4.80
CA THR A 81 -15.25 -3.23 4.63
C THR A 81 -14.93 -2.82 3.19
N LEU A 82 -13.88 -3.37 2.59
CA LEU A 82 -13.53 -3.09 1.20
C LEU A 82 -14.61 -3.58 0.23
N LEU A 83 -15.17 -4.76 0.48
CA LEU A 83 -16.24 -5.32 -0.33
C LEU A 83 -17.53 -4.48 -0.21
N SER A 84 -17.84 -3.94 0.97
CA SER A 84 -19.04 -3.11 1.18
C SER A 84 -18.97 -1.74 0.50
N LEU A 85 -17.78 -1.26 0.12
CA LEU A 85 -17.62 -0.05 -0.69
C LEU A 85 -18.05 -0.26 -2.15
N LEU A 86 -18.14 -1.52 -2.62
CA LEU A 86 -18.51 -1.84 -3.99
C LEU A 86 -20.01 -2.18 -4.08
N PRO A 87 -20.76 -1.55 -5.02
CA PRO A 87 -22.11 -2.01 -5.34
C PRO A 87 -22.10 -3.47 -5.80
N ALA A 88 -23.10 -4.26 -5.42
CA ALA A 88 -23.16 -5.70 -5.68
C ALA A 88 -22.91 -6.10 -7.16
N LYS A 89 -23.39 -5.28 -8.11
CA LYS A 89 -23.15 -5.51 -9.55
C LYS A 89 -21.67 -5.32 -9.94
N VAL A 90 -21.01 -4.32 -9.37
CA VAL A 90 -19.59 -4.05 -9.62
C VAL A 90 -18.73 -5.15 -8.99
N ALA A 91 -19.06 -5.57 -7.76
CA ALA A 91 -18.39 -6.68 -7.09
C ALA A 91 -18.54 -7.98 -7.90
N ALA A 92 -19.75 -8.29 -8.38
CA ALA A 92 -19.98 -9.50 -9.17
C ALA A 92 -19.17 -9.55 -10.46
N VAL A 93 -19.03 -8.42 -11.16
CA VAL A 93 -18.23 -8.31 -12.38
C VAL A 93 -16.73 -8.36 -12.07
N PHE A 94 -16.26 -7.61 -11.06
CA PHE A 94 -14.84 -7.53 -10.71
C PHE A 94 -14.28 -8.86 -10.17
N PHE A 95 -15.05 -9.53 -9.30
CA PHE A 95 -14.68 -10.82 -8.75
C PHE A 95 -15.06 -11.99 -9.67
N ALA A 96 -15.78 -11.74 -10.77
CA ALA A 96 -16.33 -12.76 -11.67
C ALA A 96 -17.12 -13.85 -10.90
N SER A 97 -17.77 -13.45 -9.80
CA SER A 97 -18.45 -14.35 -8.87
C SER A 97 -19.69 -13.68 -8.30
N ALA A 98 -20.82 -14.41 -8.28
CA ALA A 98 -22.06 -13.95 -7.66
C ALA A 98 -22.14 -14.29 -6.15
N SER A 99 -21.23 -15.14 -5.64
CA SER A 99 -21.21 -15.55 -4.24
C SER A 99 -20.44 -14.53 -3.40
N HIS A 100 -21.12 -13.92 -2.43
CA HIS A 100 -20.51 -12.99 -1.49
C HIS A 100 -19.35 -13.62 -0.69
N VAL A 101 -19.44 -14.93 -0.39
CA VAL A 101 -18.38 -15.66 0.32
C VAL A 101 -17.12 -15.76 -0.53
N GLU A 102 -17.26 -16.04 -1.82
CA GLU A 102 -16.12 -16.14 -2.74
C GLU A 102 -15.51 -14.77 -3.03
N GLN A 103 -16.35 -13.73 -3.15
CA GLN A 103 -15.88 -12.35 -3.25
C GLN A 103 -15.02 -11.96 -2.04
N LEU A 104 -15.49 -12.26 -0.83
CA LEU A 104 -14.76 -11.97 0.39
C LEU A 104 -13.41 -12.70 0.43
N ARG A 105 -13.39 -13.98 0.07
CA ARG A 105 -12.17 -14.80 -0.04
C ARG A 105 -11.16 -14.18 -1.01
N GLN A 106 -11.60 -13.74 -2.19
CA GLN A 106 -10.72 -13.10 -3.17
C GLN A 106 -10.18 -11.74 -2.70
N VAL A 107 -10.95 -10.99 -1.90
CA VAL A 107 -10.44 -9.77 -1.25
C VAL A 107 -9.40 -10.13 -0.20
N GLU A 108 -9.62 -11.16 0.61
CA GLU A 108 -8.63 -11.64 1.59
C GLU A 108 -7.33 -12.10 0.93
N GLU A 109 -7.40 -12.85 -0.17
CA GLU A 109 -6.23 -13.24 -0.98
C GLU A 109 -5.50 -12.00 -1.54
N SER A 110 -6.24 -11.00 -1.97
CA SER A 110 -5.63 -9.73 -2.42
C SER A 110 -4.92 -9.01 -1.26
N LEU A 111 -5.41 -9.16 -0.03
CA LEU A 111 -4.77 -8.60 1.17
C LEU A 111 -3.53 -9.41 1.62
N ASP A 112 -3.30 -10.64 1.13
CA ASP A 112 -2.08 -11.43 1.43
C ASP A 112 -0.81 -10.66 1.05
N CYS A 113 -0.87 -9.80 0.01
CA CYS A 113 0.29 -8.99 -0.38
C CYS A 113 0.73 -8.00 0.71
N LEU A 114 -0.15 -7.64 1.65
CA LEU A 114 0.15 -6.75 2.76
C LEU A 114 0.75 -7.49 3.96
N ASP A 115 0.73 -8.83 3.97
CA ASP A 115 1.43 -9.63 4.99
C ASP A 115 2.93 -9.79 4.64
N ASP A 116 3.34 -9.41 3.42
CA ASP A 116 4.73 -9.51 2.95
C ASP A 116 5.57 -8.28 3.36
N ALA A 117 6.62 -8.51 4.15
CA ALA A 117 7.52 -7.47 4.64
C ALA A 117 8.32 -6.76 3.53
N TYR A 118 8.66 -7.46 2.44
CA TYR A 118 9.38 -6.91 1.30
C TYR A 118 8.48 -5.97 0.49
N LEU A 119 7.23 -6.37 0.23
CA LEU A 119 6.25 -5.50 -0.44
C LEU A 119 5.94 -4.26 0.39
N ASN A 120 5.74 -4.43 1.70
CA ASN A 120 5.52 -3.31 2.62
C ASN A 120 6.71 -2.34 2.65
N LYS A 121 7.95 -2.85 2.62
CA LYS A 121 9.15 -2.01 2.54
C LYS A 121 9.08 -1.13 1.30
N HIS A 122 8.91 -1.72 0.12
CA HIS A 122 8.83 -0.95 -1.13
C HIS A 122 7.69 0.05 -1.16
N LEU A 123 6.53 -0.31 -0.59
CA LEU A 123 5.41 0.60 -0.45
C LEU A 123 5.79 1.84 0.36
N ILE A 124 6.44 1.66 1.52
CA ILE A 124 6.87 2.77 2.37
C ILE A 124 7.94 3.62 1.68
N PHE A 125 8.96 3.00 1.08
CA PHE A 125 9.99 3.74 0.36
C PHE A 125 9.39 4.55 -0.80
N GLY A 126 8.45 3.98 -1.56
CA GLY A 126 7.73 4.70 -2.60
C GLY A 126 6.92 5.88 -2.07
N ILE A 127 6.21 5.72 -0.94
CA ILE A 127 5.48 6.85 -0.32
C ILE A 127 6.46 7.96 0.10
N VAL A 128 7.57 7.61 0.75
CA VAL A 128 8.58 8.57 1.21
C VAL A 128 9.21 9.29 0.02
N GLU A 129 9.60 8.56 -1.01
CA GLU A 129 10.14 9.12 -2.25
C GLU A 129 9.17 10.12 -2.90
N LEU A 130 7.88 9.76 -3.01
CA LEU A 130 6.86 10.66 -3.54
C LEU A 130 6.69 11.94 -2.70
N ILE A 131 6.80 11.84 -1.37
CA ILE A 131 6.77 13.01 -0.48
C ILE A 131 8.02 13.88 -0.72
N VAL A 132 9.20 13.27 -0.80
CA VAL A 132 10.48 13.98 -1.04
C VAL A 132 10.46 14.71 -2.38
N LEU A 133 10.09 14.02 -3.46
CA LEU A 133 9.96 14.60 -4.80
C LEU A 133 8.91 15.72 -4.86
N ARG A 134 7.96 15.77 -3.92
CA ARG A 134 7.00 16.88 -3.86
C ARG A 134 7.49 18.07 -3.04
N LEU A 135 8.22 17.83 -1.95
CA LEU A 135 8.80 18.87 -1.12
C LEU A 135 9.98 19.57 -1.82
N VAL A 136 10.74 18.82 -2.61
CA VAL A 136 11.91 19.28 -3.36
C VAL A 136 11.80 18.74 -4.79
N PRO A 137 10.92 19.34 -5.62
CA PRO A 137 10.71 18.89 -7.00
C PRO A 137 11.99 18.94 -7.86
N GLU A 138 12.97 19.76 -7.46
CA GLU A 138 14.26 19.89 -8.13
C GLU A 138 15.05 18.55 -8.14
N LEU A 139 14.85 17.70 -7.12
CA LEU A 139 15.46 16.37 -7.03
C LEU A 139 14.88 15.35 -8.04
N GLY A 140 13.73 15.64 -8.63
CA GLY A 140 13.11 14.78 -9.64
C GLY A 140 13.64 15.03 -11.06
N GLU A 141 14.19 16.23 -11.30
CA GLU A 141 14.71 16.64 -12.60
C GLU A 141 16.24 16.61 -12.65
N ARG A 142 16.90 16.83 -11.51
CA ARG A 142 18.36 16.92 -11.39
C ARG A 142 18.89 16.03 -10.26
N GLY A 143 20.07 15.46 -10.47
CA GLY A 143 20.72 14.64 -9.43
C GLY A 143 21.10 15.49 -8.22
N VAL A 144 21.09 14.90 -7.02
CA VAL A 144 21.47 15.56 -5.75
C VAL A 144 22.85 16.24 -5.88
N GLN A 145 23.76 15.59 -6.60
CA GLN A 145 25.11 16.07 -6.87
C GLN A 145 25.13 17.42 -7.62
N GLU A 146 24.36 17.52 -8.71
CA GLU A 146 24.29 18.73 -9.55
C GLU A 146 23.66 19.91 -8.79
N LEU A 147 22.69 19.65 -7.91
CA LEU A 147 22.06 20.69 -7.07
C LEU A 147 23.00 21.23 -5.98
N MET A 148 23.90 20.37 -5.48
CA MET A 148 24.89 20.75 -4.47
C MET A 148 26.04 21.56 -5.09
N GLU A 149 26.42 21.26 -6.34
CA GLU A 149 27.44 22.02 -7.09
C GLU A 149 26.99 23.46 -7.40
N ASP A 150 25.72 23.67 -7.78
CA ASP A 150 25.16 25.02 -8.01
C ASP A 150 25.10 25.90 -6.74
N ARG A 151 25.05 25.30 -5.55
CA ARG A 151 25.01 26.04 -4.26
C ARG A 151 26.39 26.28 -3.64
N LEU A 152 27.41 25.55 -4.08
CA LEU A 152 28.79 25.67 -3.62
C LEU A 152 29.68 26.49 -4.57
N GLY A 153 29.09 27.10 -5.60
CA GLY A 153 29.72 28.09 -6.47
C GLY A 153 30.06 29.40 -5.76
#